data_AF-A0AAJ2KBC4-F1
#
_entry.id   AF-A0AAJ2KBC4-F1
#
_cell.length_a   1.000
_cell.length_b   1.000
_cell.length_c   1.000
_cell.angle_alpha   90.00
_cell.angle_beta   90.00
_cell.angle_gamma   90.00
#
_symmetry.space_group_name_H-M   'P 1'
#
loop_
_entity.id
_entity.type
_entity.pdbx_description
1 polymer ?
#
loop_
_entity_poly.entity_id
_entity_poly.type
_entity_poly.pdbx_seq_one_letter_code
_entity_poly.pdbx_strand_id
1 'polypeptide(L)'
;MSNSTNESKYFDLHTTGIGYLNRIREVKPRKGNPFMAVTVAALKGSTESVEYTYIDCNVVGAEADKLIRRCQEAVDADKKVLVNFRIGDIWADVFTYSSGPKQGQTSASLKGRLLYIAWIKVDGEYVYQAPLKEEAPASSESQALITPAEIQSEAPAPAESTAKVTPAAVTPSAKTPAKPARAARGQRQAA
;
A
#
# COMPACT_ATOMS: atom_id res chain seq x y z
N MET A 1 -7.72 5.03 -48.27
CA MET A 1 -7.22 3.79 -47.66
C MET A 1 -7.30 3.94 -46.16
N SER A 2 -8.22 3.23 -45.51
CA SER A 2 -8.38 3.21 -44.05
C SER A 2 -7.29 2.31 -43.45
N ASN A 3 -6.32 2.92 -42.77
CA ASN A 3 -5.28 2.19 -42.07
C ASN A 3 -5.89 1.65 -40.77
N SER A 4 -6.28 0.37 -40.78
CA SER A 4 -6.69 -0.35 -39.57
C SER A 4 -5.45 -0.57 -38.71
N THR A 5 -5.18 0.35 -37.80
CA THR A 5 -4.15 0.19 -36.77
C THR A 5 -4.50 -1.08 -36.00
N ASN A 6 -3.64 -2.09 -36.12
CA ASN A 6 -3.76 -3.34 -35.39
C ASN A 6 -3.48 -3.01 -33.91
N GLU A 7 -4.52 -2.64 -33.19
CA GLU A 7 -4.46 -2.26 -31.78
C GLU A 7 -4.22 -3.54 -30.99
N SER A 8 -2.95 -3.84 -30.70
CA SER A 8 -2.58 -4.99 -29.91
C SER A 8 -3.20 -4.87 -28.53
N LYS A 9 -4.16 -5.75 -28.23
CA LYS A 9 -4.82 -5.81 -26.93
C LYS A 9 -3.88 -6.48 -25.93
N TYR A 10 -3.49 -5.73 -24.92
CA TYR A 10 -2.75 -6.23 -23.77
C TYR A 10 -3.66 -6.28 -22.55
N PHE A 11 -3.33 -7.12 -21.57
CA PHE A 11 -3.94 -7.09 -20.25
C PHE A 11 -3.05 -6.25 -19.33
N ASP A 12 -3.66 -5.29 -18.64
CA ASP A 12 -2.95 -4.47 -17.65
C ASP A 12 -3.17 -5.03 -16.25
N LEU A 13 -2.09 -5.14 -15.47
CA LEU A 13 -2.17 -5.36 -14.03
C LEU A 13 -2.01 -4.03 -13.30
N HIS A 14 -3.07 -3.55 -12.65
CA HIS A 14 -3.05 -2.31 -11.88
C HIS A 14 -3.22 -2.56 -10.38
N THR A 15 -2.35 -1.95 -9.58
CA THR A 15 -2.44 -1.87 -8.13
C THR A 15 -2.68 -0.42 -7.75
N THR A 16 -3.81 -0.13 -7.12
CA THR A 16 -4.15 1.21 -6.61
C THR A 16 -4.13 1.20 -5.10
N GLY A 17 -3.83 2.35 -4.50
CA GLY A 17 -3.79 2.46 -3.05
C GLY A 17 -3.34 3.82 -2.57
N ILE A 18 -3.21 3.93 -1.25
CA ILE A 18 -2.63 5.09 -0.59
C ILE A 18 -1.31 4.71 0.09
N GLY A 19 -0.35 5.62 0.07
CA GLY A 19 0.96 5.35 0.63
C GLY A 19 1.82 6.59 0.73
N TYR A 20 2.88 6.49 1.53
CA TYR A 20 3.85 7.57 1.66
C TYR A 20 4.95 7.45 0.61
N LEU A 21 5.37 8.58 0.05
CA LEU A 21 6.53 8.62 -0.84
C LEU A 21 7.81 8.67 -0.04
N ASN A 22 8.70 7.72 -0.28
CA ASN A 22 10.02 7.64 0.32
C ASN A 22 11.10 7.58 -0.76
N ARG A 23 12.28 8.10 -0.44
CA ARG A 23 13.52 7.87 -1.20
C ARG A 23 13.40 8.19 -2.70
N ILE A 24 12.89 9.38 -3.01
CA ILE A 24 12.83 9.92 -4.38
C ILE A 24 14.26 10.14 -4.88
N ARG A 25 14.60 9.59 -6.05
CA ARG A 25 15.94 9.72 -6.63
C ARG A 25 15.95 9.61 -8.14
N GLU A 26 16.87 10.32 -8.77
CA GLU A 26 17.13 10.16 -10.20
C GLU A 26 18.09 9.00 -10.41
N VAL A 27 17.67 8.03 -11.22
CA VAL A 27 18.48 6.89 -11.60
C VAL A 27 18.96 7.10 -13.03
N LYS A 28 20.28 7.13 -13.20
CA LYS A 28 20.94 7.17 -14.51
C LYS A 28 21.38 5.76 -14.88
N PRO A 29 20.61 5.03 -15.71
CA PRO A 29 20.99 3.68 -16.11
C PRO A 29 22.22 3.71 -17.03
N ARG A 30 22.97 2.59 -17.08
CA ARG A 30 24.12 2.45 -17.99
C ARG A 30 23.74 2.56 -19.47
N LYS A 31 22.48 2.26 -19.80
CA LYS A 31 21.88 2.40 -21.12
C LYS A 31 20.47 2.96 -20.96
N GLY A 32 20.13 3.97 -21.75
CA GLY A 32 18.81 4.62 -21.74
C GLY A 32 18.82 5.98 -21.04
N ASN A 33 17.64 6.58 -20.98
CA ASN A 33 17.46 7.91 -20.40
C ASN A 33 17.39 7.84 -18.87
N PRO A 34 17.87 8.88 -18.16
CA PRO A 34 17.60 9.04 -16.74
C PRO A 34 16.10 9.00 -16.45
N PHE A 35 15.72 8.35 -15.36
CA PHE A 35 14.34 8.29 -14.92
C PHE A 35 14.23 8.52 -13.41
N MET A 36 13.08 9.00 -12.97
CA MET A 36 12.79 9.11 -11.54
C MET A 36 12.43 7.74 -10.97
N ALA A 37 12.97 7.42 -9.81
CA ALA A 37 12.58 6.27 -9.02
C ALA A 37 12.11 6.72 -7.64
N VAL A 38 11.09 6.07 -7.12
CA VAL A 38 10.50 6.36 -5.82
C VAL A 38 10.09 5.07 -5.13
N THR A 39 10.30 5.00 -3.82
CA THR A 39 9.80 3.89 -3.01
C THR A 39 8.48 4.32 -2.39
N VAL A 40 7.40 3.60 -2.67
CA VAL A 40 6.09 3.85 -2.07
C VAL A 40 5.91 2.94 -0.87
N ALA A 41 5.72 3.53 0.31
CA ALA A 41 5.31 2.81 1.51
C ALA A 41 3.77 2.69 1.49
N ALA A 42 3.27 1.67 0.79
CA ALA A 42 1.85 1.40 0.63
C ALA A 42 1.24 0.95 1.97
N LEU A 43 0.14 1.59 2.35
CA LEU A 43 -0.58 1.32 3.58
C LEU A 43 -1.45 0.06 3.41
N LYS A 44 -1.41 -0.84 4.40
CA LYS A 44 -2.31 -1.99 4.49
C LYS A 44 -2.69 -2.26 5.95
N GLY A 45 -3.67 -3.14 6.17
CA GLY A 45 -4.15 -3.49 7.51
C GLY A 45 -5.25 -2.55 8.01
N SER A 46 -5.48 -2.53 9.32
CA SER A 46 -6.52 -1.69 9.94
C SER A 46 -6.00 -0.29 10.23
N THR A 47 -6.91 0.65 10.44
CA THR A 47 -6.57 2.03 10.84
C THR A 47 -5.86 2.09 12.20
N GLU A 48 -6.10 1.11 13.08
CA GLU A 48 -5.49 1.01 14.41
C GLU A 48 -4.12 0.30 14.39
N SER A 49 -3.89 -0.56 13.39
CA SER A 49 -2.65 -1.32 13.21
C SER A 49 -2.21 -1.25 11.76
N VAL A 50 -1.70 -0.08 11.38
CA VAL A 50 -1.22 0.19 10.02
C VAL A 50 0.06 -0.57 9.77
N GLU A 51 0.06 -1.37 8.70
CA GLU A 51 1.24 -2.04 8.17
C GLU A 51 1.68 -1.40 6.85
N TYR A 52 2.97 -1.53 6.54
CA TYR A 52 3.56 -0.95 5.33
C TYR A 52 4.14 -2.02 4.43
N THR A 53 3.79 -1.96 3.15
CA THR A 53 4.46 -2.71 2.09
C THR A 53 5.25 -1.73 1.24
N TYR A 54 6.55 -1.93 1.13
CA TYR A 54 7.42 -1.08 0.34
C TYR A 54 7.47 -1.56 -1.10
N ILE A 55 7.20 -0.65 -2.05
CA ILE A 55 7.23 -0.93 -3.48
C ILE A 55 8.21 0.06 -4.14
N ASP A 56 9.26 -0.47 -4.76
CA ASP A 56 10.21 0.31 -5.53
C ASP A 56 9.66 0.55 -6.95
N CYS A 57 9.27 1.79 -7.22
CA CYS A 57 8.65 2.16 -8.48
C CYS A 57 9.60 2.97 -9.38
N ASN A 58 9.63 2.65 -10.67
CA ASN A 58 10.06 3.62 -11.67
C ASN A 58 8.89 4.53 -12.06
N VAL A 59 9.12 5.82 -12.22
CA VAL A 59 8.07 6.76 -12.61
C VAL A 59 8.00 6.79 -14.13
N VAL A 60 6.87 6.31 -14.67
CA VAL A 60 6.65 6.21 -16.13
C VAL A 60 5.58 7.19 -16.59
N GLY A 61 4.64 7.56 -15.70
CA GLY A 61 3.64 8.59 -15.99
C GLY A 61 4.25 9.97 -16.14
N ALA A 62 3.97 10.66 -17.24
CA ALA A 62 4.51 12.00 -17.50
C ALA A 62 4.06 13.05 -16.46
N GLU A 63 2.79 13.01 -16.05
CA GLU A 63 2.28 13.87 -14.97
C GLU A 63 2.82 13.44 -13.61
N ALA A 64 2.90 12.13 -13.37
CA ALA A 64 3.47 11.60 -12.14
C ALA A 64 4.94 12.04 -11.96
N ASP A 65 5.75 12.06 -13.02
CA ASP A 65 7.16 12.49 -12.98
C ASP A 65 7.29 13.94 -12.48
N LYS A 66 6.50 14.86 -13.04
CA LYS A 66 6.48 16.28 -12.62
C LYS A 66 6.12 16.42 -11.15
N LEU A 67 5.10 15.69 -10.71
CA LEU A 67 4.62 15.73 -9.32
C LEU A 67 5.66 15.17 -8.35
N ILE A 68 6.29 14.04 -8.69
CA ILE A 68 7.34 13.43 -7.88
C ILE A 68 8.53 14.39 -7.74
N ARG A 69 8.97 15.04 -8.82
CA ARG A 69 10.04 16.05 -8.77
C ARG A 69 9.69 17.22 -7.85
N ARG A 70 8.45 17.71 -7.90
CA ARG A 70 7.98 18.77 -7.00
C ARG A 70 7.96 18.33 -5.53
N CYS A 71 7.70 17.06 -5.27
CA CYS A 71 7.66 16.51 -3.91
C CYS A 71 9.05 16.13 -3.38
N GLN A 72 10.11 16.20 -4.19
CA GLN A 72 11.45 15.79 -3.80
C GLN A 72 11.95 16.56 -2.59
N GLU A 73 11.86 17.89 -2.61
CA GLU A 73 12.28 18.74 -1.49
C GLU A 73 11.49 18.45 -0.20
N ALA A 74 10.21 18.11 -0.33
CA ALA A 74 9.37 17.77 0.83
C ALA A 74 9.79 16.44 1.44
N VAL A 75 10.07 15.43 0.63
CA VAL A 75 10.56 14.12 1.09
C VAL A 75 11.97 14.23 1.66
N ASP A 76 12.85 15.02 1.04
CA ASP A 76 14.22 15.25 1.52
C ASP A 76 14.25 16.04 2.84
N ALA A 77 13.20 16.83 3.11
CA ALA A 77 12.97 17.52 4.39
C ALA A 77 12.20 16.66 5.42
N ASP A 78 12.10 15.34 5.21
CA ASP A 78 11.39 14.38 6.06
C ASP A 78 9.90 14.72 6.33
N LYS A 79 9.26 15.44 5.41
CA LYS A 79 7.82 15.73 5.50
C LYS A 79 6.99 14.51 5.10
N LYS A 80 5.79 14.41 5.67
CA LYS A 80 4.88 13.30 5.38
C LYS A 80 4.14 13.55 4.07
N VAL A 81 4.66 13.00 2.97
CA VAL A 81 4.03 13.07 1.66
C VAL A 81 3.17 11.82 1.42
N LEU A 82 1.86 11.95 1.64
CA LEU A 82 0.87 10.89 1.42
C LEU A 82 0.25 11.05 0.03
N VAL A 83 0.19 9.97 -0.76
CA VAL A 83 -0.36 9.99 -2.11
C VAL A 83 -1.38 8.89 -2.32
N ASN A 84 -2.31 9.12 -3.23
CA ASN A 84 -3.07 8.06 -3.88
C ASN A 84 -2.42 7.73 -5.22
N PHE A 85 -1.99 6.49 -5.38
CA PHE A 85 -1.17 6.05 -6.50
C PHE A 85 -1.87 4.96 -7.31
N ARG A 86 -1.47 4.84 -8.58
CA ARG A 86 -1.70 3.67 -9.43
C ARG A 86 -0.35 3.16 -9.94
N ILE A 87 -0.03 1.94 -9.55
CA ILE A 87 1.17 1.22 -9.97
C ILE A 87 0.74 0.15 -10.99
N GLY A 88 1.39 0.12 -12.14
CA GLY A 88 1.22 -0.90 -13.16
C GLY A 88 2.29 -1.98 -13.04
N ASP A 89 1.91 -3.21 -13.38
CA ASP A 89 2.74 -4.41 -13.43
C ASP A 89 3.66 -4.52 -12.22
N ILE A 90 3.15 -5.00 -11.10
CA ILE A 90 4.00 -5.29 -9.94
C ILE A 90 4.71 -6.63 -10.14
N TRP A 91 5.99 -6.72 -9.76
CA TRP A 91 6.75 -7.97 -9.75
C TRP A 91 7.71 -8.03 -8.58
N ALA A 92 7.98 -9.24 -8.09
CA ALA A 92 9.02 -9.46 -7.09
C ALA A 92 10.39 -9.60 -7.79
N ASP A 93 11.36 -8.79 -7.39
CA ASP A 93 12.74 -8.89 -7.83
C ASP A 93 13.59 -9.52 -6.72
N VAL A 94 14.08 -10.73 -6.99
CA VAL A 94 14.91 -11.49 -6.05
C VAL A 94 16.36 -11.14 -6.29
N PHE A 95 17.04 -10.68 -5.23
CA PHE A 95 18.44 -10.28 -5.30
C PHE A 95 19.23 -10.88 -4.14
N THR A 96 20.51 -11.12 -4.38
CA THR A 96 21.45 -11.55 -3.35
C THR A 96 22.26 -10.35 -2.89
N TYR A 97 22.37 -10.14 -1.58
CA TYR A 97 23.24 -9.10 -1.05
C TYR A 97 24.70 -9.42 -1.39
N SER A 98 25.35 -8.54 -2.16
CA SER A 98 26.75 -8.71 -2.57
C SER A 98 27.76 -8.24 -1.51
N SER A 99 27.33 -7.45 -0.53
CA SER A 99 28.17 -6.88 0.52
C SER A 99 27.37 -6.58 1.79
N GLY A 100 28.07 -6.35 2.91
CA GLY A 100 27.49 -6.01 4.20
C GLY A 100 27.16 -7.23 5.10
N PRO A 101 26.51 -7.01 6.26
CA PRO A 101 26.28 -8.05 7.27
C PRO A 101 25.40 -9.22 6.78
N LYS A 102 24.60 -8.98 5.73
CA LYS A 102 23.70 -9.96 5.11
C LYS A 102 24.26 -10.52 3.80
N GLN A 103 25.55 -10.34 3.52
CA GLN A 103 26.18 -10.83 2.29
C GLN A 103 25.87 -12.32 2.07
N GLY A 104 25.51 -12.67 0.83
CA GLY A 104 25.12 -14.03 0.45
C GLY A 104 23.68 -14.42 0.76
N GLN A 105 22.92 -13.60 1.51
CA GLN A 105 21.49 -13.85 1.72
C GLN A 105 20.68 -13.41 0.51
N THR A 106 19.69 -14.22 0.15
CA THR A 106 18.69 -13.89 -0.87
C THR A 106 17.53 -13.13 -0.23
N SER A 107 17.14 -12.01 -0.83
CA SER A 107 15.98 -11.23 -0.46
C SER A 107 15.14 -10.92 -1.69
N ALA A 108 13.88 -10.55 -1.49
CA ALA A 108 13.02 -10.02 -2.55
C ALA A 108 12.69 -8.56 -2.27
N SER A 109 12.64 -7.73 -3.33
CA SER A 109 12.03 -6.41 -3.29
C SER A 109 10.83 -6.40 -4.23
N LEU A 110 9.73 -5.75 -3.82
CA LEU A 110 8.59 -5.56 -4.69
C LEU A 110 8.85 -4.35 -5.59
N LYS A 111 8.74 -4.53 -6.90
CA LYS A 111 8.93 -3.48 -7.90
C LYS A 111 7.67 -3.25 -8.70
N GLY A 112 7.57 -2.08 -9.31
CA GLY A 112 6.45 -1.75 -10.20
C GLY A 112 6.69 -0.48 -10.99
N ARG A 113 5.67 -0.06 -11.74
CA ARG A 113 5.70 1.16 -12.55
C ARG A 113 4.69 2.17 -12.03
N LEU A 114 5.15 3.30 -11.52
CA LEU A 114 4.24 4.37 -11.10
C LEU A 114 3.67 5.06 -12.35
N LEU A 115 2.38 4.85 -12.59
CA LEU A 115 1.68 5.34 -13.77
C LEU A 115 0.97 6.67 -13.50
N TYR A 116 0.38 6.80 -12.31
CA TYR A 116 -0.50 7.91 -12.01
C TYR A 116 -0.58 8.21 -10.51
N ILE A 117 -0.79 9.49 -10.19
CA ILE A 117 -1.03 9.99 -8.83
C ILE A 117 -2.34 10.78 -8.88
N ALA A 118 -3.35 10.33 -8.13
CA ALA A 118 -4.66 10.98 -8.12
C ALA A 118 -4.67 12.24 -7.24
N TRP A 119 -4.00 12.21 -6.10
CA TRP A 119 -3.85 13.36 -5.22
C TRP A 119 -2.62 13.20 -4.33
N ILE A 120 -2.15 14.33 -3.79
CA ILE A 120 -0.99 14.42 -2.92
C ILE A 120 -1.36 15.27 -1.72
N LYS A 121 -1.04 14.76 -0.53
CA LYS A 121 -1.07 15.47 0.74
C LYS A 121 0.35 15.62 1.28
N VAL A 122 0.71 16.81 1.71
CA VAL A 122 1.96 17.06 2.45
C VAL A 122 1.57 17.51 3.84
N ASP A 123 2.02 16.77 4.86
CA ASP A 123 1.70 17.01 6.28
C ASP A 123 0.19 17.15 6.57
N GLY A 124 -0.64 16.47 5.77
CA GLY A 124 -2.10 16.44 5.89
C GLY A 124 -2.84 17.41 4.95
N GLU A 125 -2.15 18.36 4.33
CA GLU A 125 -2.75 19.35 3.43
C GLU A 125 -2.71 18.91 1.97
N TYR A 126 -3.83 19.03 1.24
CA TYR A 126 -3.88 18.74 -0.19
C TYR A 126 -3.09 19.78 -0.98
N VAL A 127 -1.97 19.36 -1.57
CA VAL A 127 -1.14 20.20 -2.45
C VAL A 127 -1.40 19.95 -3.92
N TYR A 128 -2.01 18.80 -4.24
CA TYR A 128 -2.41 18.44 -5.60
C TYR A 128 -3.61 17.50 -5.56
N GLN A 129 -4.55 17.72 -6.48
CA GLN A 129 -5.64 16.82 -6.79
C GLN A 129 -5.86 16.84 -8.29
N ALA A 130 -5.76 15.68 -8.92
CA ALA A 130 -6.06 15.55 -10.33
C ALA A 130 -7.57 15.70 -10.55
N PRO A 131 -7.98 16.32 -11.67
CA PRO A 131 -9.38 16.27 -12.08
C PRO A 131 -9.76 14.79 -12.28
N LEU A 132 -10.90 14.39 -11.73
CA LEU A 132 -11.48 13.06 -11.95
C LEU A 132 -11.62 12.86 -13.46
N LYS A 133 -10.69 12.11 -14.05
CA LYS A 133 -10.83 11.61 -15.40
C LYS A 133 -11.77 10.43 -15.26
N GLU A 134 -13.03 10.61 -15.66
CA GLU A 134 -13.97 9.49 -15.82
C GLU A 134 -13.26 8.43 -16.66
N GLU A 135 -12.81 7.35 -16.02
CA GLU A 135 -12.60 6.10 -16.75
C GLU A 135 -13.98 5.73 -17.26
N ALA A 136 -14.14 5.75 -18.58
CA ALA A 136 -15.39 5.39 -19.23
C ALA A 136 -15.90 4.07 -18.61
N PRO A 137 -17.08 4.07 -17.98
CA PRO A 137 -17.63 2.85 -17.43
C PRO A 137 -17.82 1.87 -18.59
N ALA A 138 -17.37 0.63 -18.40
CA ALA A 138 -17.84 -0.48 -19.22
C ALA A 138 -19.36 -0.53 -19.07
N SER A 139 -20.05 0.02 -20.07
CA SER A 139 -21.46 -0.17 -20.45
C SER A 139 -22.40 -0.71 -19.36
N SER A 140 -23.09 0.20 -18.68
CA SER A 140 -24.38 -0.08 -18.06
C SER A 140 -25.51 0.19 -19.05
N GLU A 141 -26.08 -0.87 -19.62
CA GLU A 141 -27.45 -0.93 -20.13
C GLU A 141 -28.04 -2.19 -19.46
N SER A 142 -29.08 -2.18 -18.63
CA SER A 142 -30.38 -1.54 -18.81
C SER A 142 -31.10 -1.36 -17.46
N GLN A 143 -31.71 -0.19 -17.25
CA GLN A 143 -32.99 -0.03 -16.52
C GLN A 143 -34.12 -0.44 -17.50
N ALA A 144 -35.34 -0.84 -17.16
CA ALA A 144 -36.25 -0.69 -16.03
C ALA A 144 -37.33 -1.81 -16.19
N LEU A 145 -38.18 -2.20 -15.23
CA LEU A 145 -39.35 -1.50 -14.69
C LEU A 145 -40.08 -2.53 -13.82
N ILE A 146 -40.40 -2.25 -12.54
CA ILE A 146 -41.70 -2.66 -11.96
C ILE A 146 -42.09 -1.64 -10.87
N THR A 147 -43.23 -0.99 -11.09
CA THR A 147 -43.92 0.01 -10.27
C THR A 147 -44.71 -0.67 -9.11
N PRO A 148 -45.04 0.01 -7.99
CA PRO A 148 -45.47 -0.62 -6.74
C PRO A 148 -47.01 -0.71 -6.57
N ALA A 149 -47.49 -1.70 -5.80
CA ALA A 149 -48.85 -1.76 -5.24
C ALA A 149 -48.86 -2.48 -3.87
N GLU A 150 -49.58 -1.88 -2.90
CA GLU A 150 -49.89 -2.33 -1.52
C GLU A 150 -50.54 -3.73 -1.47
N ILE A 151 -50.55 -4.50 -0.37
CA ILE A 151 -51.44 -4.39 0.81
C ILE A 151 -51.00 -5.36 1.94
N GLN A 152 -50.84 -4.80 3.14
CA GLN A 152 -51.25 -5.18 4.52
C GLN A 152 -51.07 -6.60 5.13
N SER A 153 -50.47 -6.57 6.34
CA SER A 153 -50.79 -7.27 7.61
C SER A 153 -51.18 -8.75 7.62
N GLU A 154 -50.50 -9.55 8.45
CA GLU A 154 -51.03 -10.08 9.73
C GLU A 154 -49.95 -10.92 10.45
N ALA A 155 -49.74 -10.66 11.73
CA ALA A 155 -49.06 -11.54 12.69
C ALA A 155 -50.14 -12.21 13.55
N PRO A 156 -49.95 -13.41 14.13
CA PRO A 156 -49.10 -13.51 15.32
C PRO A 156 -48.31 -14.82 15.50
N ALA A 157 -47.40 -14.77 16.47
CA ALA A 157 -46.61 -15.84 17.09
C ALA A 157 -47.51 -16.83 17.90
N PRO A 158 -47.02 -17.73 18.79
CA PRO A 158 -45.64 -18.08 19.19
C PRO A 158 -45.38 -19.60 19.41
N ALA A 159 -44.12 -20.01 19.63
CA ALA A 159 -43.79 -21.06 20.60
C ALA A 159 -42.28 -21.09 20.92
N GLU A 160 -42.01 -21.13 22.21
CA GLU A 160 -40.73 -21.15 22.90
C GLU A 160 -39.91 -22.44 22.65
N SER A 161 -38.58 -22.33 22.75
CA SER A 161 -37.84 -23.25 23.62
C SER A 161 -36.50 -22.65 24.03
N THR A 162 -36.43 -22.37 25.33
CA THR A 162 -35.25 -22.03 26.10
C THR A 162 -34.49 -23.30 26.47
N ALA A 163 -33.16 -23.30 26.33
CA ALA A 163 -32.30 -24.17 27.15
C ALA A 163 -30.92 -23.53 27.33
N LYS A 164 -30.69 -23.14 28.58
CA LYS A 164 -29.52 -22.52 29.17
C LYS A 164 -28.58 -23.62 29.67
N VAL A 165 -27.27 -23.56 29.36
CA VAL A 165 -26.23 -24.09 30.25
C VAL A 165 -24.97 -23.21 30.16
N THR A 166 -24.61 -22.64 31.31
CA THR A 166 -23.29 -22.14 31.73
C THR A 166 -22.91 -22.98 32.97
N PRO A 167 -21.75 -22.80 33.62
CA PRO A 167 -20.35 -22.70 33.19
C PRO A 167 -19.49 -23.81 33.88
N ALA A 168 -18.22 -23.97 33.51
CA ALA A 168 -17.25 -24.62 34.40
C ALA A 168 -15.84 -24.07 34.19
N ALA A 169 -15.34 -23.41 35.22
CA ALA A 169 -13.98 -22.93 35.38
C ALA A 169 -13.02 -24.08 35.71
N VAL A 170 -11.81 -24.07 35.16
CA VAL A 170 -10.61 -24.59 35.86
C VAL A 170 -9.36 -23.79 35.45
N THR A 171 -8.84 -23.03 36.40
CA THR A 171 -7.43 -22.65 36.62
C THR A 171 -7.32 -22.68 38.16
N PRO A 172 -6.19 -22.99 38.87
CA PRO A 172 -4.81 -22.64 38.51
C PRO A 172 -3.67 -23.56 39.06
N SER A 173 -2.43 -23.31 38.60
CA SER A 173 -1.18 -23.43 39.41
C SER A 173 -0.08 -22.66 38.66
N ALA A 174 0.34 -21.46 39.09
CA ALA A 174 1.28 -21.13 40.19
C ALA A 174 2.70 -21.65 39.89
N LYS A 175 3.83 -20.94 40.06
CA LYS A 175 4.32 -19.59 40.41
C LYS A 175 5.86 -19.70 40.18
N THR A 176 6.55 -18.84 39.40
CA THR A 176 7.37 -17.67 39.86
C THR A 176 8.65 -18.05 40.65
N PRO A 177 9.74 -17.23 40.78
CA PRO A 177 10.43 -16.25 39.90
C PRO A 177 11.98 -16.47 39.82
N ALA A 178 12.69 -15.69 39.00
CA ALA A 178 14.01 -15.14 39.41
C ALA A 178 14.32 -13.81 38.70
N LYS A 179 14.67 -12.80 39.50
CA LYS A 179 15.10 -11.45 39.09
C LYS A 179 16.61 -11.28 39.44
N PRO A 180 17.24 -10.10 39.25
CA PRO A 180 18.38 -9.86 38.36
C PRO A 180 19.74 -9.80 39.09
N ALA A 181 20.87 -9.83 38.35
CA ALA A 181 22.17 -9.44 38.91
C ALA A 181 23.08 -8.73 37.90
N ARG A 182 23.49 -7.54 38.36
CA ARG A 182 24.43 -6.52 37.88
C ARG A 182 25.88 -7.04 37.80
N ALA A 183 26.66 -6.57 36.83
CA ALA A 183 28.10 -6.36 37.02
C ALA A 183 28.66 -5.30 36.06
N ALA A 184 28.98 -4.14 36.63
CA ALA A 184 29.95 -3.21 36.06
C ALA A 184 31.36 -3.70 36.40
N ARG A 185 32.27 -3.64 35.43
CA ARG A 185 33.74 -3.68 35.61
C ARG A 185 34.30 -2.96 34.37
N GLY A 186 34.95 -1.81 34.46
CA GLY A 186 36.06 -1.51 35.36
C GLY A 186 37.32 -1.47 34.49
N GLN A 187 37.86 -0.27 34.32
CA GLN A 187 39.08 0.12 33.60
C GLN A 187 40.25 -0.87 33.72
N ARG A 188 41.05 -1.01 32.65
CA ARG A 188 42.52 -1.05 32.74
C ARG A 188 43.17 -0.37 31.53
N GLN A 189 44.12 0.50 31.87
CA GLN A 189 45.14 1.14 31.03
C GLN A 189 46.10 0.10 30.43
N ALA A 190 46.75 0.45 29.32
CA ALA A 190 48.20 0.69 29.22
C ALA A 190 48.83 0.18 27.90
N ALA A 191 49.72 1.02 27.39
CA ALA A 191 50.74 0.86 26.34
C ALA A 191 50.24 0.80 24.88
#